data_AF-A0A392R121-F1
#
_entry.id   AF-A0A392R121-F1
#
_cell.length_a   1.000
_cell.length_b   1.000
_cell.length_c   1.000
_cell.angle_alpha   90.00
_cell.angle_beta   90.00
_cell.angle_gamma   90.00
#
_symmetry.space_group_name_H-M   'P 1'
#
loop_
_entity.id
_entity.type
_entity.pdbx_description
1 polymer ?
#
loop_
_entity_poly.entity_id
_entity_poly.type
_entity_poly.pdbx_seq_one_letter_code
_entity_poly.pdbx_strand_id
1 'polypeptide(L)'
;MDLDPREDFQEERVSPDDKLKEVQIGDQPHQTTNLGANLEPSEEERVVELLKRNVDLFAWHPKDMPRINESIITHKLSLCPNAKPVSQR
;
A
#
# COMPACT_ATOMS: atom_id res chain seq x y z
N MET A 1 18.19 -22.68 -16.56
CA MET A 1 17.26 -21.54 -16.56
C MET A 1 16.42 -21.73 -15.32
N ASP A 2 16.78 -21.03 -14.25
CA ASP A 2 16.09 -21.13 -12.97
C ASP A 2 14.80 -20.30 -13.09
N LEU A 3 13.70 -20.99 -13.38
CA LEU A 3 12.35 -20.43 -13.32
C LEU A 3 12.03 -20.21 -11.85
N ASP A 4 12.20 -19.00 -11.35
CA ASP A 4 11.71 -18.64 -10.02
C ASP A 4 10.18 -18.78 -10.04
N PRO A 5 9.56 -19.67 -9.24
CA PRO A 5 8.11 -19.90 -9.24
C PRO A 5 7.28 -18.66 -8.86
N ARG A 6 7.93 -17.58 -8.45
CA ARG A 6 7.32 -16.27 -8.20
C ARG A 6 7.11 -15.45 -9.48
N GLU A 7 7.68 -15.86 -10.61
CA GLU A 7 7.50 -15.14 -11.89
C GLU A 7 6.08 -15.30 -12.47
N ASP A 8 5.36 -16.37 -12.11
CA ASP A 8 3.98 -16.63 -12.59
C ASP A 8 2.91 -15.79 -11.86
N PHE A 9 3.28 -15.07 -10.80
CA PHE A 9 2.43 -14.07 -10.14
C PHE A 9 2.82 -12.65 -10.52
N GLN A 10 3.17 -12.44 -11.80
CA GLN A 10 2.78 -11.18 -12.42
C GLN A 10 1.24 -11.18 -12.43
N GLU A 11 0.62 -10.86 -11.29
CA GLU A 11 -0.63 -10.11 -11.30
C GLU A 11 -0.41 -9.08 -12.39
N GLU A 12 -1.10 -9.23 -13.51
CA GLU A 12 -1.18 -8.23 -14.54
C GLU A 12 -1.73 -7.01 -13.82
N ARG A 13 -0.81 -6.21 -13.26
CA ARG A 13 -1.16 -5.08 -12.42
C ARG A 13 -1.88 -4.16 -13.38
N VAL A 14 -3.21 -4.11 -13.23
CA VAL A 14 -4.06 -3.21 -14.00
C VAL A 14 -3.48 -1.83 -13.76
N SER A 15 -2.73 -1.37 -14.75
CA SER A 15 -2.23 -0.01 -14.74
C SER A 15 -3.45 0.84 -15.01
N PRO A 16 -3.69 1.90 -14.23
CA PRO A 16 -4.82 2.77 -14.50
C PRO A 16 -4.73 3.22 -15.97
N ASP A 17 -5.81 2.98 -16.74
CA ASP A 17 -5.89 3.40 -18.15
C ASP A 17 -5.73 4.92 -18.28
N ASP A 18 -6.08 5.65 -17.21
CA ASP A 18 -5.98 7.09 -17.12
C ASP A 18 -4.67 7.56 -16.46
N LYS A 19 -4.16 8.68 -16.99
CA LYS A 19 -3.04 9.41 -16.38
C LYS A 19 -3.42 9.85 -14.97
N LEU A 20 -2.47 9.76 -14.05
CA LEU A 20 -2.63 10.20 -12.67
C LEU A 20 -1.82 11.46 -12.39
N LYS A 21 -2.30 12.26 -11.46
CA LYS A 21 -1.65 13.45 -10.91
C LYS A 21 -1.55 13.31 -9.39
N GLU A 22 -0.35 13.55 -8.86
CA GLU A 22 -0.13 13.57 -7.42
C GLU A 22 -0.60 14.89 -6.81
N VAL A 23 -1.28 14.81 -5.66
CA VAL A 23 -1.78 15.95 -4.89
C VAL A 23 -1.45 15.81 -3.40
N GLN A 24 -1.09 16.94 -2.77
CA GLN A 24 -0.82 17.02 -1.33
C GLN A 24 -2.12 17.20 -0.56
N ILE A 25 -2.44 16.27 0.36
CA ILE A 25 -3.69 16.31 1.15
C ILE A 25 -3.46 16.42 2.66
N GLY A 26 -2.25 16.19 3.16
CA GLY A 26 -1.90 16.42 4.57
C GLY A 26 -0.81 17.47 4.78
N ASP A 27 -0.40 17.64 6.04
CA ASP A 27 0.62 18.61 6.43
C ASP A 27 2.05 18.09 6.20
N GLN A 28 2.22 16.76 6.23
CA GLN A 28 3.53 16.14 6.06
C GLN A 28 3.84 15.87 4.57
N PRO A 29 5.10 15.96 4.12
CA PRO A 29 5.46 15.78 2.72
C PRO A 29 5.08 14.41 2.11
N HIS A 30 4.91 13.38 2.95
CA HIS A 30 4.52 12.04 2.52
C HIS A 30 3.00 11.84 2.46
N GLN A 31 2.21 12.84 2.83
CA GLN A 31 0.74 12.78 2.85
C GLN A 31 0.14 13.21 1.51
N THR A 32 0.55 12.52 0.45
CA THR A 32 0.09 12.71 -0.92
C THR A 32 -0.83 11.58 -1.37
N THR A 33 -1.64 11.84 -2.39
CA THR A 33 -2.44 10.81 -3.08
C THR A 33 -2.52 11.12 -4.57
N ASN A 34 -2.93 10.15 -5.36
CA ASN A 34 -3.09 10.30 -6.81
C ASN A 34 -4.56 10.48 -7.20
N LEU A 35 -4.82 11.46 -8.05
CA LEU A 35 -6.12 11.70 -8.68
C LEU A 35 -6.01 11.48 -10.19
N GLY A 36 -7.14 11.18 -10.83
CA GLY A 36 -7.21 11.17 -12.30
C GLY A 36 -6.83 12.54 -12.87
N ALA A 37 -5.94 12.56 -13.86
CA ALA A 37 -5.45 13.80 -14.47
C ALA A 37 -6.48 14.47 -15.40
N ASN A 38 -7.57 13.76 -15.73
CA ASN A 38 -8.62 14.22 -16.64
C ASN A 38 -9.87 14.76 -15.89
N LEU A 39 -9.73 15.18 -14.62
CA LEU A 39 -10.83 15.78 -13.86
C LEU A 39 -11.05 17.24 -14.26
N GLU A 40 -12.31 17.66 -14.30
CA GLU A 40 -12.63 19.09 -14.41
C GLU A 40 -12.13 19.85 -13.16
N PRO A 41 -11.66 21.10 -13.28
CA PRO A 41 -11.06 21.82 -12.16
C PRO A 41 -11.96 21.93 -10.92
N SER A 42 -13.27 22.08 -11.12
CA SER A 42 -14.25 22.16 -10.02
C SER A 42 -14.46 20.81 -9.31
N GLU A 43 -14.34 19.71 -10.04
CA GLU A 43 -14.40 18.37 -9.47
C GLU A 43 -13.12 18.03 -8.73
N GLU A 44 -11.96 18.38 -9.30
CA GLU A 44 -10.66 18.22 -8.65
C GLU A 44 -10.64 18.94 -7.29
N GLU A 45 -11.05 20.22 -7.26
CA GLU A 45 -11.09 21.01 -6.03
C GLU A 45 -12.01 20.36 -4.97
N ARG A 46 -13.22 19.97 -5.36
CA ARG A 46 -14.19 19.32 -4.46
C ARG A 46 -13.65 18.00 -3.89
N VAL A 47 -12.96 17.22 -4.71
CA VAL A 47 -12.35 15.94 -4.29
C VAL A 47 -11.18 16.21 -3.35
N VAL A 48 -10.29 17.14 -3.68
CA VAL A 48 -9.14 17.50 -2.81
C VAL A 48 -9.62 18.00 -1.45
N GLU A 49 -10.65 18.86 -1.40
CA GLU A 49 -11.24 19.32 -0.14
C GLU A 49 -11.86 18.18 0.68
N LEU A 50 -12.53 17.24 0.02
CA LEU A 50 -13.08 16.06 0.69
C LEU A 50 -11.96 15.21 1.29
N LEU A 51 -10.89 14.97 0.55
CA LEU A 51 -9.74 14.18 0.98
C LEU A 51 -9.00 14.84 2.15
N LYS A 52 -8.77 16.15 2.07
CA LYS A 52 -8.15 16.93 3.16
C LYS A 52 -8.95 16.87 4.46
N ARG A 53 -10.28 16.90 4.37
CA ARG A 53 -11.19 16.77 5.54
C ARG A 53 -11.14 15.39 6.19
N ASN A 54 -10.65 14.37 5.50
CA ASN A 54 -10.60 12.98 5.95
C ASN A 54 -9.16 12.43 5.93
N VAL A 55 -8.17 13.31 6.06
CA VAL A 55 -6.74 12.96 5.96
C VAL A 55 -6.32 11.93 7.02
N ASP A 56 -7.02 11.89 8.15
CA ASP A 56 -6.84 10.97 9.27
C ASP A 56 -7.37 9.55 8.98
N LEU A 57 -8.21 9.39 7.97
CA LEU A 57 -8.70 8.06 7.54
C LEU A 57 -7.69 7.31 6.67
N PHE A 58 -6.63 7.98 6.20
CA PHE A 58 -5.55 7.37 5.45
C PHE A 58 -4.51 6.75 6.38
N ALA A 59 -3.96 5.62 5.95
CA ALA A 59 -2.88 4.96 6.67
C ALA A 59 -1.52 5.34 6.10
N TRP A 60 -0.99 6.46 6.58
CA TRP A 60 0.29 7.02 6.16
C TRP A 60 1.49 6.17 6.57
N HIS A 61 1.32 5.40 7.64
CA HIS A 61 2.31 4.46 8.14
C HIS A 61 1.68 3.08 8.37
N PRO A 62 2.50 2.01 8.36
CA PRO A 62 2.01 0.66 8.66
C PRO A 62 1.25 0.56 9.99
N LYS A 63 1.62 1.37 10.99
CA LYS A 63 0.95 1.45 12.30
C LYS A 63 -0.50 1.96 12.21
N ASP A 64 -0.86 2.70 11.17
CA ASP A 64 -2.19 3.29 10.98
C ASP A 64 -3.17 2.27 10.36
N MET A 65 -2.67 1.13 9.87
CA MET A 65 -3.46 -0.07 9.52
C MET A 65 -3.27 -1.16 10.57
N PRO A 66 -3.97 -1.12 11.72
CA PRO A 66 -4.07 -2.27 12.61
C PRO A 66 -4.95 -3.34 11.93
N ARG A 67 -4.36 -4.02 10.95
CA ARG A 67 -5.06 -4.80 9.91
C ARG A 67 -5.85 -5.97 10.46
N ILE A 68 -5.52 -6.44 11.66
CA ILE A 68 -6.18 -7.44 12.54
C ILE A 68 -5.15 -7.69 13.67
N ASN A 69 -5.60 -8.12 14.87
CA ASN A 69 -4.67 -8.48 15.96
C ASN A 69 -3.61 -9.48 15.44
N GLU A 70 -2.33 -9.19 15.69
CA GLU A 70 -1.20 -10.04 15.26
C GLU A 70 -1.40 -11.50 15.66
N SER A 71 -2.07 -11.78 16.79
CA SER A 71 -2.38 -13.13 17.26
C SER A 71 -3.27 -13.95 16.32
N ILE A 72 -3.96 -13.30 15.38
CA ILE A 72 -4.90 -13.92 14.44
C ILE A 72 -4.24 -14.13 13.07
N ILE A 73 -3.34 -13.24 12.65
CA ILE A 73 -2.74 -13.24 11.29
C ILE A 73 -1.29 -13.75 11.24
N THR A 74 -0.61 -13.91 12.38
CA THR A 74 0.72 -14.54 12.38
C THR A 74 0.60 -16.05 12.34
N HIS A 75 1.02 -16.66 11.23
CA HIS A 75 1.36 -18.08 11.21
C HIS A 75 2.66 -18.27 11.98
N LYS A 76 2.58 -18.75 13.23
CA LYS A 76 3.75 -19.20 13.97
C LYS A 76 4.26 -20.48 13.34
N LEU A 77 5.46 -20.44 12.78
CA LEU A 77 6.18 -21.65 12.39
C LEU A 77 6.58 -22.38 13.67
N SER A 78 6.07 -23.58 13.88
CA SER A 78 6.48 -24.46 14.98
C SER A 78 7.92 -24.91 14.75
N LEU A 79 8.88 -24.10 15.18
CA LEU A 79 10.29 -24.42 15.15
C LEU A 79 10.65 -25.29 16.37
N CYS A 80 11.35 -26.40 16.14
CA CYS A 80 11.99 -27.12 17.24
C CYS A 80 12.96 -26.16 17.94
N PRO A 81 12.90 -25.97 19.28
CA PRO A 81 13.73 -24.99 19.99
C PRO A 81 15.24 -25.20 19.79
N ASN A 82 15.64 -26.43 19.48
CA ASN A 82 17.03 -26.83 19.29
C ASN A 82 17.47 -26.83 17.81
N ALA A 83 16.60 -26.39 16.88
CA ALA A 83 16.96 -26.32 15.47
C ALA A 83 18.02 -25.25 15.23
N LYS A 84 19.12 -25.61 14.59
CA LYS A 84 20.17 -24.66 14.23
C LYS A 84 19.76 -23.88 12.97
N PRO A 85 19.94 -22.55 12.93
CA PRO A 85 19.70 -21.79 11.72
C PRO A 85 20.68 -22.22 10.63
N VAL A 86 20.18 -22.42 9.42
CA VAL A 86 21.00 -22.76 8.24
C VAL A 86 21.03 -21.54 7.33
N SER A 87 22.23 -21.09 6.96
CA SER A 87 22.40 -20.07 5.95
C SER A 87 22.20 -20.70 4.57
N GLN A 88 21.21 -20.22 3.83
CA GLN A 88 21.08 -20.56 2.42
C GLN A 88 22.15 -19.79 1.62
N ARG A 89 22.86 -20.48 0.73
CA ARG A 89 23.79 -19.88 -0.24
C ARG A 89 23.06 -19.44 -1.49
#